data_AF-A0A855FBM8-F1
#
_entry.id   AF-A0A855FBM8-F1
#
_cell.length_a   1.000
_cell.length_b   1.000
_cell.length_c   1.000
_cell.angle_alpha   90.00
_cell.angle_beta   90.00
_cell.angle_gamma   90.00
#
_symmetry.space_group_name_H-M   'P 1'
#
loop_
_entity.id
_entity.type
_entity.pdbx_description
1 polymer ?
#
loop_
_entity_poly.entity_id
_entity_poly.type
_entity_poly.pdbx_seq_one_letter_code
_entity_poly.pdbx_strand_id
1 'polypeptide(L)'
;MWRGTDRSRCQMILTKYQYDYQEKNSRSAYLVRHSSRSQQTVLEQFLTVERDSFGRFMPTIELKDFPEGLSDRESMLKLADWLHRLGVAIEDNWSQP
;
A
#
# COMPACT_ATOMS: atom_id res chain seq x y z
N MET A 1 9.02 0.60 -22.70
CA MET A 1 10.36 0.51 -22.09
C MET A 1 10.34 1.40 -20.87
N TRP A 2 10.11 0.83 -19.68
CA TRP A 2 9.98 1.61 -18.45
C TRP A 2 11.35 2.16 -18.05
N ARG A 3 11.50 3.48 -18.20
CA ARG A 3 12.65 4.26 -17.70
C ARG A 3 12.14 5.15 -16.59
N GLY A 4 12.46 4.77 -15.36
CA GLY A 4 12.15 5.54 -14.16
C GLY A 4 13.10 5.13 -13.07
N THR A 5 14.34 5.61 -13.16
CA THR A 5 15.28 5.64 -12.05
C THR A 5 14.75 6.64 -11.03
N ASP A 6 13.88 6.19 -10.13
CA ASP A 6 13.75 6.85 -8.85
C ASP A 6 14.01 5.85 -7.72
N ARG A 7 14.96 6.22 -6.87
CA ARG A 7 15.38 5.46 -5.70
C ARG A 7 14.43 5.78 -4.54
N SER A 8 13.12 5.79 -4.80
CA SER A 8 12.12 6.05 -3.79
C SER A 8 12.13 4.90 -2.78
N ARG A 9 12.17 5.28 -1.49
CA ARG A 9 12.29 4.38 -0.34
C ARG A 9 11.03 3.51 -0.15
N CYS A 10 9.99 3.80 -0.94
CA CYS A 10 8.70 3.16 -0.97
C CYS A 10 8.28 3.00 -2.45
N GLN A 11 7.80 1.83 -2.83
CA GLN A 11 7.32 1.52 -4.17
C GLN A 11 5.92 0.94 -4.08
N MET A 12 5.03 1.38 -4.97
CA MET A 12 3.70 0.81 -5.10
C MET A 12 3.57 0.15 -6.46
N ILE A 13 3.25 -1.15 -6.45
CA ILE A 13 3.23 -2.00 -7.64
C ILE A 13 1.81 -2.52 -7.80
N LEU A 14 1.14 -2.17 -8.91
CA LEU A 14 -0.14 -2.77 -9.26
C LEU A 14 0.08 -4.25 -9.62
N THR A 15 -0.45 -5.16 -8.80
CA THR A 15 -0.30 -6.61 -9.00
C THR A 15 -1.48 -7.22 -9.72
N LYS A 16 -2.68 -6.65 -9.54
CA LYS A 16 -3.90 -7.15 -10.18
C LYS A 16 -4.88 -6.01 -10.43
N TYR A 17 -5.47 -5.99 -11.62
CA TYR A 17 -6.60 -5.13 -11.95
C TYR A 17 -7.73 -5.99 -12.50
N GLN A 18 -8.94 -5.78 -11.99
CA GLN A 18 -10.16 -6.40 -12.47
C GLN A 18 -11.20 -5.33 -12.70
N TYR A 19 -11.86 -5.37 -13.85
CA TYR A 19 -12.95 -4.48 -14.18
C TYR A 19 -14.15 -5.31 -14.63
N ASP A 20 -15.26 -5.15 -13.91
CA ASP A 20 -16.54 -5.72 -14.28
C ASP A 20 -17.32 -4.70 -15.11
N TYR A 21 -17.54 -5.01 -16.39
CA TYR A 21 -18.27 -4.13 -17.30
C TYR A 21 -19.77 -4.07 -17.01
N GLN A 22 -20.36 -5.18 -16.51
CA GLN A 22 -21.79 -5.27 -16.25
C GLN A 22 -22.14 -4.44 -15.02
N GLU A 23 -21.39 -4.65 -13.94
CA GLU A 23 -21.59 -3.95 -12.67
C GLU A 23 -20.86 -2.60 -12.62
N LYS A 24 -20.05 -2.27 -13.64
CA LYS A 24 -19.13 -1.11 -13.69
C LYS A 24 -18.24 -0.98 -12.44
N ASN A 25 -17.92 -2.11 -11.82
CA ASN A 25 -17.08 -2.17 -10.62
C ASN A 25 -15.62 -2.37 -11.03
N SER A 26 -14.69 -1.71 -10.34
CA SER A 26 -13.26 -1.93 -10.53
C SER A 26 -12.60 -2.37 -9.24
N ARG A 27 -11.71 -3.34 -9.31
CA ARG A 27 -10.87 -3.78 -8.20
C ARG A 27 -9.40 -3.74 -8.60
N SER A 28 -8.62 -2.97 -7.87
CA SER A 28 -7.19 -2.84 -8.04
C SER A 28 -6.48 -3.36 -6.79
N ALA A 29 -5.54 -4.28 -6.95
CA ALA A 29 -4.68 -4.75 -5.87
C ALA A 29 -3.26 -4.27 -6.11
N TYR A 30 -2.67 -3.70 -5.07
CA TYR A 30 -1.34 -3.13 -5.07
C TYR A 30 -0.49 -3.79 -3.99
N LEU A 31 0.75 -4.09 -4.34
CA LEU A 31 1.80 -4.42 -3.40
C LEU A 31 2.59 -3.14 -3.10
N VAL A 32 2.57 -2.71 -1.84
CA VAL A 32 3.34 -1.57 -1.38
C VAL A 32 4.57 -2.10 -0.64
N ARG A 33 5.74 -1.79 -1.17
CA ARG A 33 7.03 -2.26 -0.66
C ARG A 33 7.82 -1.07 -0.12
N HIS A 34 8.19 -1.14 1.14
CA HIS A 34 8.97 -0.10 1.79
C HIS A 34 10.31 -0.68 2.23
N SER A 35 11.41 -0.04 1.85
CA SER A 35 12.75 -0.42 2.31
C SER A 35 13.25 0.61 3.32
N SER A 36 13.40 0.22 4.59
CA SER A 36 14.05 1.07 5.59
C SER A 36 15.55 0.82 5.61
N ARG A 37 16.34 1.86 5.29
CA ARG A 37 17.80 1.79 5.44
C ARG A 37 18.25 1.75 6.89
N SER A 38 17.53 2.40 7.82
CA SER A 38 17.95 2.45 9.23
C SER A 38 17.64 1.15 9.98
N GLN A 39 16.60 0.44 9.56
CA GLN A 39 16.20 -0.83 10.19
C GLN A 39 16.58 -2.05 9.33
N GLN A 40 17.16 -1.85 8.14
CA GLN A 40 17.45 -2.91 7.15
C GLN A 40 16.28 -3.87 6.90
N THR A 41 15.05 -3.39 7.07
CA THR A 41 13.83 -4.18 6.92
C THR A 41 13.10 -3.78 5.65
N VAL A 42 12.53 -4.79 4.98
CA VAL A 42 11.58 -4.63 3.89
C VAL A 42 10.20 -4.94 4.45
N LEU A 43 9.28 -3.99 4.34
CA LEU A 43 7.88 -4.18 4.69
C LEU A 43 7.06 -4.28 3.41
N GLU A 44 6.26 -5.32 3.29
CA GLU A 44 5.35 -5.57 2.17
C GLU A 44 3.91 -5.53 2.68
N GLN A 45 3.10 -4.65 2.11
CA GLN A 45 1.70 -4.45 2.48
C GLN A 45 0.83 -4.59 1.24
N PHE A 46 -0.36 -5.16 1.38
CA PHE A 46 -1.32 -5.26 0.28
C PHE A 46 -2.40 -4.21 0.46
N LEU A 47 -2.58 -3.35 -0.55
CA LEU A 47 -3.68 -2.40 -0.63
C LEU A 47 -4.61 -2.82 -1.76
N THR A 48 -5.85 -3.16 -1.42
CA THR A 48 -6.91 -3.39 -2.39
C THR A 48 -7.81 -2.15 -2.42
N VAL A 49 -8.07 -1.64 -3.61
CA VAL A 49 -9.01 -0.56 -3.84
C VAL A 49 -10.16 -1.11 -4.67
N GLU A 50 -11.35 -1.11 -4.09
CA GLU A 50 -12.59 -1.41 -4.80
C GLU A 50 -13.34 -0.10 -5.06
N ARG A 51 -13.88 0.01 -6.27
CA ARG A 51 -14.72 1.12 -6.67
C ARG A 51 -15.97 0.57 -7.29
N ASP A 52 -17.12 0.94 -6.73
CA ASP A 52 -18.41 0.52 -7.28
C ASP A 52 -18.91 1.47 -8.38
N SER A 53 -19.96 1.06 -9.09
CA SER A 53 -20.66 1.87 -10.09
C SER A 53 -21.24 3.18 -9.57
N PHE A 54 -21.51 3.27 -8.26
CA PHE A 54 -22.01 4.46 -7.59
C PHE A 54 -20.88 5.42 -7.16
N GLY A 55 -19.62 5.05 -7.42
CA GLY A 55 -18.44 5.83 -7.08
C GLY A 55 -17.98 5.68 -5.63
N ARG A 56 -18.52 4.73 -4.85
CA ARG A 56 -18.02 4.42 -3.52
C ARG A 56 -16.60 3.89 -3.63
N PHE A 57 -15.73 4.42 -2.80
CA PHE A 57 -14.32 4.05 -2.73
C PHE A 57 -14.09 3.23 -1.48
N MET A 58 -13.76 1.95 -1.64
CA MET A 58 -13.61 0.97 -0.56
C MET A 58 -12.17 0.47 -0.51
N PRO A 59 -11.27 1.18 0.19
CA PRO A 59 -9.89 0.73 0.37
C PRO A 59 -9.82 -0.32 1.49
N THR A 60 -9.07 -1.39 1.25
CA THR A 60 -8.76 -2.43 2.22
C THR A 60 -7.25 -2.61 2.29
N ILE A 61 -6.70 -2.51 3.50
CA ILE A 61 -5.27 -2.68 3.77
C ILE A 61 -5.08 -3.99 4.52
N GLU A 62 -4.29 -4.90 3.98
CA GLU A 62 -3.86 -6.11 4.68
C GLU A 62 -2.44 -5.92 5.21
N LEU A 63 -2.31 -5.97 6.54
CA LEU A 63 -1.04 -5.94 7.26
C LEU A 63 -0.67 -7.37 7.66
N LYS A 64 0.18 -8.03 6.86
CA LYS A 64 0.70 -9.37 7.16
C LYS A 64 2.02 -9.26 7.92
N ASP A 65 2.37 -10.31 8.65
CA ASP A 65 3.64 -10.44 9.37
C ASP A 65 3.89 -9.28 10.36
N PHE A 66 2.83 -8.82 11.04
CA PHE A 66 2.96 -7.80 12.07
C PHE A 66 3.81 -8.32 13.24
N PRO A 67 4.74 -7.52 13.82
CA PRO A 67 5.65 -8.03 14.83
C PRO A 67 4.93 -8.57 16.07
N GLU A 68 5.30 -9.77 16.48
CA GLU A 68 4.80 -10.42 17.69
C GLU A 68 5.66 -10.08 18.92
N GLY A 69 5.11 -10.29 20.13
CA GLY A 69 5.84 -10.12 21.39
C GLY A 69 6.04 -8.67 21.84
N LEU A 70 5.41 -7.70 21.17
CA LEU A 70 5.38 -6.31 21.56
C LEU A 70 4.30 -6.04 22.62
N SER A 71 4.55 -5.07 23.51
CA SER A 71 3.48 -4.52 24.35
C SER A 71 2.41 -3.81 23.52
N ASP A 72 1.20 -3.63 24.07
CA ASP A 72 0.12 -2.89 23.38
C ASP A 72 0.59 -1.51 22.90
N ARG A 73 1.38 -0.81 23.72
CA ARG A 73 1.94 0.50 23.37
C ARG A 73 2.88 0.41 22.17
N GLU A 74 3.81 -0.54 22.18
CA GLU A 74 4.77 -0.74 21.09
C GLU A 74 4.08 -1.18 19.80
N SER A 75 3.10 -2.08 19.91
CA SER A 75 2.25 -2.52 18.80
C SER A 75 1.52 -1.33 18.15
N MET A 76 0.88 -0.48 18.94
CA MET A 76 0.18 0.69 18.40
C MET A 76 1.12 1.70 17.75
N LEU A 77 2.31 1.93 18.33
CA LEU A 77 3.31 2.81 17.74
C LEU A 77 3.87 2.23 16.42
N LYS A 78 4.06 0.92 16.36
CA LYS A 78 4.52 0.23 15.15
C LYS A 78 3.47 0.28 14.04
N LEU A 79 2.19 0.11 14.38
CA LEU A 79 1.08 0.28 13.46
C LEU A 79 1.02 1.71 12.91
N ALA A 80 1.17 2.72 13.77
CA ALA A 80 1.19 4.12 13.33
C ALA A 80 2.35 4.40 12.36
N ASP A 81 3.56 3.88 12.63
CA ASP A 81 4.71 3.98 11.71
C ASP A 81 4.43 3.30 10.37
N TRP A 82 3.79 2.13 10.35
CA TRP A 82 3.44 1.41 9.12
C TRP A 82 2.41 2.18 8.28
N LEU A 83 1.35 2.70 8.91
CA LEU A 83 0.33 3.50 8.25
C LEU A 83 0.89 4.82 7.72
N HIS A 84 1.78 5.48 8.47
CA HIS A 84 2.44 6.70 8.01
C HIS A 84 3.27 6.44 6.74
N ARG A 85 4.06 5.35 6.72
CA ARG A 85 4.84 4.96 5.54
C ARG A 85 3.96 4.61 4.36
N LEU A 86 2.84 3.94 4.60
CA LEU A 86 1.84 3.65 3.56
C LEU A 86 1.28 4.94 2.96
N GLY A 87 0.91 5.91 3.80
CA GLY A 87 0.44 7.23 3.36
C GLY A 87 1.44 7.92 2.45
N VAL A 88 2.71 8.00 2.86
CA VAL A 88 3.78 8.59 2.04
C VAL A 88 3.93 7.88 0.69
N ALA A 89 3.84 6.55 0.65
CA ALA A 89 3.97 5.81 -0.62
C ALA A 89 2.80 6.06 -1.59
N ILE A 90 1.59 6.21 -1.04
CA ILE A 90 0.40 6.56 -1.82
C ILE A 90 0.52 8.02 -2.31
N GLU A 91 0.97 8.95 -1.48
CA GLU A 91 1.19 10.33 -1.91
C GLU A 91 2.24 10.40 -3.02
N ASP A 92 3.39 9.73 -2.85
CA ASP A 92 4.49 9.73 -3.82
C ASP A 92 4.06 9.16 -5.18
N ASN A 93 3.27 8.08 -5.20
CA ASN A 93 2.87 7.44 -6.47
C ASN A 93 1.75 8.20 -7.21
N TRP A 94 0.89 8.96 -6.51
CA TRP A 94 -0.21 9.72 -7.14
C TRP A 94 0.10 11.21 -7.32
N SER A 95 1.16 11.72 -6.71
CA SER A 95 1.65 13.09 -6.94
C SER A 95 2.54 13.23 -8.17
N GLN A 96 2.94 12.11 -8.79
CA GLN A 96 3.69 12.12 -10.05
C GLN A 96 2.71 12.31 -11.23
N PRO A 97 2.96 13.31 -12.11
CA PRO A 97 2.07 13.66 -13.22
C PRO A 97 2.02 12.60 -14.34
#